data_AF-A0A916JWL4-F1
#
_entry.id   AF-A0A916JWL4-F1
#
_cell.length_a   1.000
_cell.length_b   1.000
_cell.length_c   1.000
_cell.angle_alpha   90.00
_cell.angle_beta   90.00
_cell.angle_gamma   90.00
#
_symmetry.space_group_name_H-M   'P 1'
#
loop_
_entity.id
_entity.type
_entity.pdbx_description
1 polymer ?
#
loop_
_entity_poly.entity_id
_entity_poly.type
_entity_poly.pdbx_seq_one_letter_code
_entity_poly.pdbx_strand_id
1 'polypeptide(L)'
;MNSFRFTTGVVTSIFGMVFLATLALFLLITPAFEQFGHGVVSLVAVVIAELGVYLSLLYVAKSNRRAREATAARFSFVTLAVLYGVAVIVHMLLFWILFQVSFFSYGLIHVITFALWMASLGVSRRYNRYVEEQEEGTAVQTQLMKQMRLILHSVGQQMSDGKRAGYDELQPLLHELIENMRYSDPVSDPSMMAMEENLLWQIQQLQRCVGAVVQQEGDSENLGLCRQLIQDISADLAKRNAQLISVK
;
A
#
# COMPACT_ATOMS: atom_id res chain seq x y z
N MET A 1 14.89 -11.60 -8.96
CA MET A 1 14.94 -12.47 -7.75
C MET A 1 16.25 -12.34 -6.95
N ASN A 2 17.32 -11.70 -7.47
CA ASN A 2 18.60 -11.57 -6.76
C ASN A 2 18.74 -10.36 -5.82
N SER A 3 17.96 -9.28 -6.00
CA SER A 3 18.09 -8.07 -5.18
C SER A 3 17.65 -8.28 -3.72
N PHE A 4 16.61 -9.08 -3.46
CA PHE A 4 16.10 -9.34 -2.12
C PHE A 4 17.13 -10.06 -1.23
N ARG A 5 17.71 -11.16 -1.72
CA ARG A 5 18.71 -11.94 -0.99
C ARG A 5 19.97 -11.11 -0.71
N PHE A 6 20.32 -10.23 -1.66
CA PHE A 6 21.43 -9.29 -1.51
C PHE A 6 21.14 -8.25 -0.41
N THR A 7 19.99 -7.58 -0.44
CA THR A 7 19.60 -6.59 0.59
C THR A 7 19.51 -7.21 1.98
N THR A 8 18.90 -8.39 2.13
CA THR A 8 18.86 -9.07 3.43
C THR A 8 20.25 -9.47 3.91
N GLY A 9 21.13 -9.95 3.01
CA GLY A 9 22.50 -10.31 3.37
C GLY A 9 23.32 -9.11 3.86
N VAL A 10 23.19 -7.96 3.19
CA VAL A 10 23.85 -6.71 3.61
C VAL A 10 23.31 -6.23 4.96
N VAL A 11 21.98 -6.21 5.15
CA VAL A 11 21.36 -5.80 6.43
C VAL A 11 21.80 -6.70 7.58
N THR A 12 21.81 -8.02 7.41
CA THR A 12 22.27 -8.96 8.44
C THR A 12 23.77 -8.80 8.73
N SER A 13 24.61 -8.54 7.71
CA SER A 13 26.03 -8.32 7.91
C SER A 13 26.31 -7.04 8.71
N ILE A 14 25.64 -5.93 8.35
CA ILE A 14 25.74 -4.65 9.08
C ILE A 14 25.27 -4.84 10.52
N PHE A 15 24.14 -5.51 10.74
CA PHE A 15 23.63 -5.81 12.09
C PHE A 15 24.66 -6.61 12.91
N GLY A 16 25.27 -7.64 12.33
CA GLY A 16 26.31 -8.41 13.00
C GLY A 16 27.51 -7.56 13.41
N MET A 17 27.96 -6.64 12.55
CA MET A 17 29.06 -5.71 12.88
C MET A 17 28.67 -4.75 14.00
N VAL A 18 27.47 -4.15 13.93
CA VAL A 18 26.98 -3.21 14.96
C VAL A 18 26.83 -3.92 16.30
N PHE A 19 26.21 -5.11 16.32
CA PHE A 19 26.04 -5.91 17.53
C PHE A 19 27.39 -6.28 18.18
N LEU A 20 28.37 -6.70 17.38
CA LEU A 20 29.72 -7.00 17.87
C LEU A 20 30.41 -5.74 18.40
N ALA A 21 30.26 -4.60 17.72
CA ALA A 21 30.82 -3.34 18.18
C ALA A 21 30.19 -2.89 19.51
N THR A 22 28.87 -3.03 19.67
CA THR A 22 28.15 -2.73 20.91
C THR A 22 28.61 -3.63 22.05
N LEU A 23 28.74 -4.93 21.80
CA LEU A 23 29.26 -5.87 22.79
C LEU A 23 30.70 -5.52 23.21
N ALA A 24 31.58 -5.24 22.25
CA ALA A 24 32.95 -4.86 22.52
C ALA A 24 33.02 -3.55 23.32
N LEU A 25 32.22 -2.55 22.96
CA LEU A 25 32.14 -1.28 23.67
C LEU A 25 31.70 -1.48 25.13
N PHE A 26 30.65 -2.27 25.37
CA PHE A 26 30.19 -2.57 26.72
C PHE A 26 31.22 -3.36 27.52
N LEU A 27 31.93 -4.31 26.91
CA LEU A 27 33.00 -5.06 27.60
C LEU A 27 34.19 -4.16 27.98
N LEU A 28 34.48 -3.12 27.20
CA LEU A 28 35.54 -2.15 27.51
C LEU A 28 35.12 -1.15 28.60
N ILE A 29 33.85 -0.72 28.59
CA ILE A 29 33.35 0.33 29.48
C ILE A 29 32.90 -0.23 30.84
N THR A 30 32.24 -1.39 30.87
CA THR A 30 31.63 -1.94 32.10
C THR A 30 32.62 -2.15 33.25
N PRO A 31 33.86 -2.64 33.04
CA PRO A 31 34.85 -2.80 34.10
C PRO A 31 35.31 -1.48 34.72
N ALA A 32 35.12 -0.35 34.03
CA ALA A 32 35.52 0.98 34.52
C ALA A 32 34.53 1.57 35.54
N PHE A 33 33.36 0.97 35.72
CA PHE A 33 32.31 1.45 36.62
C PHE A 33 32.03 0.43 37.73
N GLU A 34 31.92 0.90 38.97
CA GLU A 34 31.59 0.04 40.13
C GLU A 34 30.16 -0.54 40.06
N GLN A 35 29.28 0.07 39.27
CA GLN A 35 27.86 -0.27 39.16
C GLN A 35 27.59 -1.29 38.04
N PHE A 36 28.09 -2.52 38.21
CA PHE A 36 27.93 -3.60 37.22
C PHE A 36 26.47 -3.84 36.79
N GLY A 37 25.52 -3.72 37.73
CA GLY A 37 24.09 -3.93 37.46
C GLY A 37 23.51 -2.98 36.42
N HIS A 38 23.83 -1.68 36.50
CA HIS A 38 23.37 -0.69 35.52
C HIS A 38 23.92 -0.97 34.12
N GLY A 39 25.17 -1.44 34.03
CA GLY A 39 25.79 -1.87 32.79
C GLY A 39 25.04 -3.02 32.12
N VAL A 40 24.69 -4.07 32.88
CA VAL A 40 23.94 -5.23 32.35
C VAL A 40 22.56 -4.83 31.85
N VAL A 41 21.80 -4.03 32.63
CA VAL A 41 20.46 -3.56 32.21
C VAL A 41 20.55 -2.75 30.93
N SER A 42 21.54 -1.85 30.83
CA SER A 42 21.74 -1.01 29.64
C SER A 42 22.12 -1.84 28.42
N LEU A 43 23.01 -2.83 28.59
CA LEU A 43 23.39 -3.74 27.51
C LEU A 43 22.18 -4.49 26.96
N VAL A 44 21.37 -5.08 27.85
CA VAL A 44 20.15 -5.80 27.44
C VAL A 44 19.19 -4.86 26.71
N ALA A 45 18.97 -3.65 27.22
CA ALA A 45 18.09 -2.67 26.60
C ALA A 45 18.58 -2.24 25.20
N VAL A 46 19.89 -2.00 25.03
CA VAL A 46 20.49 -1.66 23.73
C VAL A 46 20.38 -2.83 22.76
N VAL A 47 20.68 -4.05 23.18
CA VAL A 47 20.54 -5.25 22.33
C VAL A 47 19.09 -5.43 21.87
N ILE A 48 18.11 -5.20 22.74
CA ILE A 48 16.68 -5.22 22.37
C ILE A 48 16.38 -4.13 21.33
N ALA A 49 16.93 -2.92 21.49
CA ALA A 49 16.73 -1.83 20.54
C ALA A 49 17.33 -2.17 19.16
N GLU A 50 18.56 -2.68 19.12
CA GLU A 50 19.23 -3.13 17.91
C GLU A 50 18.44 -4.24 17.21
N LEU A 51 17.97 -5.22 17.98
CA LEU A 51 17.12 -6.29 17.47
C LEU A 51 15.81 -5.74 16.91
N GLY A 52 15.19 -4.76 17.58
CA GLY A 52 13.99 -4.08 17.11
C GLY A 52 14.21 -3.38 15.77
N VAL A 53 15.32 -2.67 15.59
CA VAL A 53 15.70 -2.03 14.33
C VAL A 53 15.95 -3.08 13.25
N TYR A 54 16.70 -4.14 13.56
CA TYR A 54 16.97 -5.23 12.61
C TYR A 54 15.71 -5.92 12.13
N LEU A 55 14.81 -6.31 13.05
CA LEU A 55 13.54 -6.93 12.71
C LEU A 55 12.66 -6.00 11.87
N SER A 56 12.65 -4.71 12.17
CA SER A 56 11.92 -3.71 11.39
C SER A 56 12.48 -3.57 9.97
N LEU A 57 13.81 -3.55 9.82
CA LEU A 57 14.47 -3.51 8.50
C LEU A 57 14.22 -4.79 7.70
N LEU A 58 14.26 -5.97 8.33
CA LEU A 58 13.92 -7.23 7.66
C LEU A 58 12.45 -7.27 7.24
N TYR A 59 11.54 -6.77 8.09
CA TYR A 59 10.13 -6.67 7.77
C TYR A 59 9.91 -5.78 6.53
N VAL A 60 10.59 -4.63 6.46
CA VAL A 60 10.58 -3.75 5.29
C VAL A 60 11.18 -4.45 4.07
N ALA A 61 12.33 -5.11 4.20
CA ALA A 61 13.01 -5.77 3.08
C ALA A 61 12.21 -6.95 2.51
N LYS A 62 11.53 -7.74 3.36
CA LYS A 62 10.75 -8.93 2.96
C LYS A 62 9.49 -8.60 2.16
N SER A 63 8.97 -7.39 2.32
CA SER A 63 7.78 -6.97 1.59
C SER A 63 8.12 -6.60 0.14
N ASN A 64 7.96 -7.56 -0.77
CA ASN A 64 8.35 -7.42 -2.18
C ASN A 64 7.30 -6.66 -3.01
N ARG A 65 7.76 -5.60 -3.71
CA ARG A 65 7.29 -5.01 -4.99
C ARG A 65 5.83 -4.51 -5.17
N ARG A 66 4.84 -4.92 -4.38
CA ARG A 66 3.44 -4.41 -4.50
C ARG A 66 3.16 -3.11 -3.76
N ALA A 67 4.09 -2.63 -2.93
CA ALA A 67 3.82 -1.63 -1.91
C ALA A 67 4.70 -0.38 -2.05
N ARG A 68 4.70 0.23 -3.24
CA ARG A 68 5.19 1.61 -3.36
C ARG A 68 4.26 2.58 -2.60
N GLU A 69 2.99 2.20 -2.42
CA GLU A 69 1.93 3.01 -1.82
C GLU A 69 1.87 2.89 -0.27
N ALA A 70 2.07 1.70 0.31
CA ALA A 70 2.12 1.51 1.78
C ALA A 70 3.47 1.92 2.43
N THR A 71 4.19 2.89 1.86
CA THR A 71 5.53 3.31 2.31
C THR A 71 5.48 4.02 3.67
N ALA A 72 4.49 4.89 3.91
CA ALA A 72 4.38 5.67 5.15
C ALA A 72 4.14 4.79 6.39
N ALA A 73 3.27 3.79 6.29
CA ALA A 73 2.93 2.86 7.37
C ALA A 73 4.13 2.04 7.85
N ARG A 74 5.15 1.82 7.00
CA ARG A 74 6.29 0.97 7.32
C ARG A 74 7.45 1.72 7.97
N PHE A 75 7.56 3.01 7.68
CA PHE A 75 8.51 3.87 8.37
C PHE A 75 8.19 4.00 9.86
N SER A 76 6.92 3.86 10.28
CA SER A 76 6.56 3.96 11.70
C SER A 76 7.28 2.92 12.57
N PHE A 77 7.41 1.67 12.11
CA PHE A 77 8.11 0.62 12.86
C PHE A 77 9.60 0.91 13.03
N VAL A 78 10.26 1.34 11.95
CA VAL A 78 11.69 1.72 11.99
C VAL A 78 11.88 2.94 12.90
N THR A 79 11.04 3.95 12.76
CA THR A 79 11.09 5.17 13.59
C THR A 79 10.88 4.84 15.06
N LEU A 80 9.90 4.01 15.40
CA LEU A 80 9.65 3.58 16.79
C LEU A 80 10.84 2.80 17.37
N ALA A 81 11.46 1.91 16.59
CA ALA A 81 12.64 1.18 17.02
C ALA A 81 13.86 2.11 17.26
N VAL A 82 14.08 3.07 16.37
CA VAL A 82 15.14 4.09 16.51
C VAL A 82 14.88 4.98 17.73
N LEU A 83 13.65 5.46 17.91
CA LEU A 83 13.28 6.29 19.06
C LEU A 83 13.48 5.57 20.39
N TYR A 84 13.16 4.27 20.45
CA TYR A 84 13.44 3.45 21.63
C TYR A 84 14.94 3.33 21.89
N GLY A 85 15.75 3.07 20.85
CA GLY A 85 17.21 3.06 20.98
C GLY A 85 17.78 4.39 21.49
N VAL A 86 17.30 5.52 20.95
CA VAL A 86 17.68 6.86 21.42
C VAL A 86 17.28 7.06 22.89
N ALA A 87 16.08 6.65 23.30
CA ALA A 87 15.63 6.75 24.67
C ALA A 87 16.53 5.93 25.63
N VAL A 88 16.90 4.70 25.25
CA VAL A 88 17.82 3.86 26.02
C VAL A 88 19.19 4.53 26.19
N ILE A 89 19.75 5.11 25.13
CA ILE A 89 21.03 5.85 25.19
C ILE A 89 20.89 7.07 26.11
N VAL A 90 19.79 7.82 25.99
CA VAL A 90 19.52 8.97 26.86
C VAL A 90 19.42 8.55 28.32
N HIS A 91 18.77 7.41 28.62
CA HIS A 91 18.71 6.88 29.98
C HIS A 91 20.09 6.50 30.53
N MET A 92 20.93 5.90 29.71
CA MET A 92 22.32 5.58 30.08
C MET A 92 23.11 6.85 30.38
N LEU A 93 23.05 7.88 29.53
CA LEU A 93 23.80 9.12 29.74
C LEU A 93 23.28 9.92 30.95
N LEU A 94 21.96 10.06 31.09
CA LEU A 94 21.37 10.89 32.13
C LEU A 94 21.27 10.15 33.47
N PHE A 95 20.62 8.99 33.50
CA PHE A 95 20.26 8.36 34.78
C PHE A 95 21.37 7.49 35.35
N TRP A 96 22.22 6.90 34.51
CA TRP A 96 23.38 6.14 34.97
C TRP A 96 24.60 7.04 35.18
N ILE A 97 25.05 7.79 34.16
CA ILE A 97 26.30 8.58 34.27
C ILE A 97 26.10 9.88 35.06
N LEU A 98 25.11 10.71 34.70
CA LEU A 98 24.97 12.06 35.24
C LEU A 98 24.32 12.10 36.63
N PHE A 99 23.16 11.45 36.80
CA PHE A 99 22.36 11.52 38.02
C PHE A 99 22.60 10.37 39.01
N GLN A 100 23.31 9.31 38.59
CA GLN A 100 23.66 8.14 39.41
C GLN A 100 22.46 7.59 40.21
N VAL A 101 21.34 7.38 39.52
CA VAL A 101 20.07 6.95 40.12
C VAL A 101 20.21 5.54 40.69
N SER A 102 19.47 5.23 41.77
CA SER A 102 19.43 3.90 42.37
C SER A 102 19.11 2.81 41.33
N PHE A 103 19.69 1.62 41.50
CA PHE A 103 19.51 0.51 40.56
C PHE A 103 18.04 0.14 40.34
N PHE A 104 17.23 0.14 41.40
CA PHE A 104 15.81 -0.18 41.32
C PHE A 104 15.05 0.84 40.45
N SER A 105 15.24 2.13 40.69
CA SER A 105 14.63 3.19 39.90
C SER A 105 15.12 3.18 38.45
N TYR A 106 16.41 2.90 38.23
CA TYR A 106 16.98 2.76 36.89
C TYR A 106 16.33 1.62 36.10
N GLY A 107 16.21 0.44 36.72
CA GLY A 107 15.53 -0.71 36.11
C GLY A 107 14.05 -0.41 35.80
N LEU A 108 13.35 0.27 36.72
CA LEU A 108 11.95 0.65 36.53
C LEU A 108 11.77 1.60 35.32
N ILE A 109 12.66 2.57 35.14
CA ILE A 109 12.64 3.48 33.97
C ILE A 109 12.74 2.68 32.66
N HIS A 110 13.65 1.71 32.58
CA HIS A 110 13.79 0.86 31.40
C HIS A 110 12.56 -0.01 31.16
N VAL A 111 11.99 -0.61 32.21
CA VAL A 111 10.77 -1.43 32.10
C VAL A 111 9.58 -0.60 31.61
N ILE A 112 9.37 0.60 32.16
CA ILE A 112 8.29 1.50 31.73
C ILE A 112 8.49 1.90 30.27
N THR A 113 9.70 2.27 29.89
CA THR A 113 10.03 2.69 28.52
C THR A 113 9.81 1.56 27.52
N PHE A 114 10.23 0.35 27.86
CA PHE A 114 9.99 -0.84 27.05
C PHE A 114 8.49 -1.14 26.91
N ALA A 115 7.72 -1.04 28.00
CA ALA A 115 6.27 -1.23 27.96
C ALA A 115 5.57 -0.21 27.04
N LEU A 116 5.96 1.07 27.12
CA LEU A 116 5.45 2.13 26.25
C LEU A 116 5.79 1.85 24.78
N TRP A 117 7.03 1.46 24.49
CA TRP A 117 7.44 1.10 23.14
C TRP A 117 6.62 -0.07 22.57
N MET A 118 6.41 -1.13 23.35
CA MET A 118 5.58 -2.28 22.96
C MET A 118 4.13 -1.88 22.71
N ALA A 119 3.57 -1.00 23.55
CA ALA A 119 2.22 -0.46 23.35
C ALA A 119 2.13 0.36 22.05
N SER A 120 3.12 1.22 21.77
CA SER A 120 3.19 2.00 20.53
C SER A 120 3.29 1.11 19.29
N LEU A 121 4.09 0.03 19.34
CA LEU A 121 4.15 -0.97 18.26
C LEU A 121 2.79 -1.65 18.03
N GLY A 122 2.08 -1.99 19.11
CA GLY A 122 0.74 -2.59 19.04
C GLY A 122 -0.27 -1.66 18.36
N VAL A 123 -0.30 -0.39 18.76
CA VAL A 123 -1.16 0.64 18.16
C VAL A 123 -0.79 0.86 16.69
N SER A 124 0.49 1.03 16.38
CA SER A 124 0.95 1.22 15.00
C SER A 124 0.57 0.04 14.11
N ARG A 125 0.68 -1.20 14.61
CA ARG A 125 0.28 -2.38 13.85
C ARG A 125 -1.21 -2.39 13.55
N ARG A 126 -2.05 -2.03 14.53
CA ARG A 126 -3.51 -1.96 14.32
C ARG A 126 -3.90 -0.86 13.35
N TYR A 127 -3.28 0.31 13.48
CA TYR A 127 -3.49 1.43 12.56
C TYR A 127 -3.08 1.08 11.13
N ASN A 128 -1.89 0.48 10.95
CA ASN A 128 -1.42 0.08 9.63
C ASN A 128 -2.35 -0.94 8.97
N ARG A 129 -2.83 -1.92 9.74
CA ARG A 129 -3.80 -2.89 9.22
C ARG A 129 -5.12 -2.23 8.81
N TYR A 130 -5.61 -1.28 9.61
CA TYR A 130 -6.82 -0.53 9.28
C TYR A 130 -6.65 0.28 7.97
N VAL A 131 -5.51 0.95 7.80
CA VAL A 131 -5.18 1.67 6.57
C VAL A 131 -5.06 0.72 5.39
N GLU A 132 -4.40 -0.43 5.54
CA GLU A 132 -4.29 -1.45 4.49
C GLU A 132 -5.69 -1.97 4.08
N GLU A 133 -6.57 -2.28 5.04
CA GLU A 133 -7.95 -2.71 4.76
C GLU A 133 -8.76 -1.62 4.05
N GLN A 134 -8.55 -0.35 4.40
CA GLN A 134 -9.21 0.79 3.75
C GLN A 134 -8.68 1.02 2.33
N GLU A 135 -7.36 0.97 2.13
CA GLU A 135 -6.72 1.10 0.83
C GLU A 135 -7.12 -0.07 -0.10
N GLU A 136 -7.17 -1.30 0.40
CA GLU A 136 -7.66 -2.45 -0.37
C GLU A 136 -9.13 -2.27 -0.77
N GLY A 137 -9.99 -1.80 0.15
CA GLY A 137 -11.38 -1.49 -0.14
C GLY A 137 -11.52 -0.43 -1.25
N THR A 138 -10.79 0.68 -1.15
CA THR A 138 -10.82 1.75 -2.17
C THR A 138 -10.18 1.30 -3.50
N ALA A 139 -9.12 0.49 -3.45
CA ALA A 139 -8.48 -0.06 -4.63
C ALA A 139 -9.45 -0.97 -5.40
N VAL A 140 -10.14 -1.86 -4.69
CA VAL A 140 -11.20 -2.72 -5.28
C VAL A 140 -12.32 -1.86 -5.86
N GLN A 141 -12.80 -0.86 -5.11
CA GLN A 141 -13.87 0.04 -5.56
C GLN A 141 -13.50 0.84 -6.82
N THR A 142 -12.21 1.17 -7.03
CA THR A 142 -11.78 1.96 -8.19
C THR A 142 -11.28 1.12 -9.37
N GLN A 143 -10.93 -0.15 -9.13
CA GLN A 143 -10.33 -1.02 -10.13
C GLN A 143 -11.29 -1.32 -11.29
N LEU A 144 -12.57 -1.56 -10.98
CA LEU A 144 -13.55 -1.93 -11.99
C LEU A 144 -13.84 -0.77 -12.97
N MET A 145 -13.93 0.47 -12.45
CA MET A 145 -14.05 1.66 -13.30
C MET A 145 -12.81 1.91 -14.17
N LYS A 146 -11.60 1.69 -13.63
CA LYS A 146 -10.36 1.75 -14.41
C LYS A 146 -10.35 0.72 -15.55
N GLN A 147 -10.81 -0.50 -15.28
CA GLN A 147 -10.91 -1.56 -16.28
C GLN A 147 -11.90 -1.20 -17.39
N MET A 148 -13.09 -0.70 -17.06
CA MET A 148 -14.08 -0.26 -18.04
C MET A 148 -13.53 0.85 -18.95
N ARG A 149 -12.84 1.85 -18.37
CA ARG A 149 -12.17 2.93 -19.14
C ARG A 149 -11.12 2.39 -20.11
N LEU A 150 -10.28 1.45 -19.68
CA LEU A 150 -9.26 0.85 -20.53
C LEU A 150 -9.88 0.09 -21.71
N ILE A 151 -10.95 -0.67 -21.47
CA ILE A 151 -11.64 -1.40 -22.54
C ILE A 151 -12.26 -0.40 -23.53
N LEU A 152 -13.02 0.59 -23.06
CA LEU A 152 -13.63 1.59 -23.95
C LEU A 152 -12.60 2.37 -24.77
N HIS A 153 -11.47 2.75 -24.16
CA HIS A 153 -10.38 3.39 -24.90
C HIS A 153 -9.80 2.46 -25.97
N SER A 154 -9.63 1.16 -25.67
CA SER A 154 -9.16 0.18 -26.66
C SER A 154 -10.15 0.01 -27.81
N VAL A 155 -11.46 0.03 -27.54
CA VAL A 155 -12.52 -0.03 -28.56
C VAL A 155 -12.48 1.22 -29.43
N GLY A 156 -12.35 2.41 -28.82
CA GLY A 156 -12.23 3.67 -29.56
C GLY A 156 -11.03 3.69 -30.50
N GLN A 157 -9.89 3.17 -30.04
CA GLN A 157 -8.67 3.05 -30.86
C GLN A 157 -8.83 2.06 -32.02
N GLN A 158 -9.46 0.90 -31.78
CA GLN A 158 -9.74 -0.06 -32.86
C GLN A 158 -10.65 0.53 -33.95
N MET A 159 -11.62 1.36 -33.56
CA MET A 159 -12.51 2.03 -34.49
C MET A 159 -11.83 3.18 -35.24
N SER A 160 -10.93 3.94 -34.61
CA SER A 160 -10.21 5.03 -35.30
C SER A 160 -9.23 4.53 -36.36
N ASP A 161 -8.65 3.36 -36.16
CA ASP A 161 -7.66 2.78 -37.07
C ASP A 161 -8.31 2.16 -38.32
N GLY A 162 -9.61 1.85 -38.28
CA GLY A 162 -10.38 1.28 -39.39
C GLY A 162 -11.19 2.32 -40.16
N LYS A 163 -10.79 2.66 -41.40
CA LYS A 163 -11.64 3.47 -42.31
C LYS A 163 -12.67 2.58 -43.00
N ARG A 164 -13.88 2.45 -42.44
CA ARG A 164 -14.97 1.63 -42.99
C ARG A 164 -16.32 2.33 -42.95
N ALA A 165 -17.19 1.99 -43.92
CA ALA A 165 -18.55 2.51 -43.99
C ALA A 165 -19.36 2.11 -42.73
N GLY A 166 -20.07 3.09 -42.14
CA GLY A 166 -20.86 2.90 -40.91
C GLY A 166 -20.13 3.26 -39.60
N TYR A 167 -18.81 3.46 -39.64
CA TYR A 167 -18.04 3.86 -38.44
C TYR A 167 -18.29 5.32 -38.09
N ASP A 168 -18.55 6.15 -39.10
CA ASP A 168 -18.82 7.58 -38.96
C ASP A 168 -20.04 7.86 -38.04
N GLU A 169 -21.00 6.93 -37.96
CA GLU A 169 -22.17 7.04 -37.06
C GLU A 169 -21.91 6.55 -35.63
N LEU A 170 -21.08 5.52 -35.46
CA LEU A 170 -20.79 4.91 -34.16
C LEU A 170 -19.69 5.66 -33.39
N GLN A 171 -18.72 6.23 -34.10
CA GLN A 171 -17.60 6.96 -33.53
C GLN A 171 -18.04 8.14 -32.62
N PRO A 172 -18.99 9.01 -32.98
CA PRO A 172 -19.42 10.09 -32.09
C PRO A 172 -20.10 9.56 -30.82
N LEU A 173 -20.92 8.50 -30.94
CA LEU A 173 -21.60 7.88 -29.78
C LEU A 173 -20.59 7.24 -28.82
N LEU A 174 -19.59 6.54 -29.36
CA LEU A 174 -18.53 5.96 -28.55
C LEU A 174 -17.66 7.03 -27.89
N HIS A 175 -17.36 8.12 -28.59
CA HIS A 175 -16.61 9.24 -28.04
C HIS A 175 -17.36 9.91 -26.87
N GLU A 176 -18.66 10.13 -27.03
CA GLU A 176 -19.52 10.64 -25.96
C GLU A 176 -19.53 9.69 -24.75
N LEU A 177 -19.65 8.38 -24.97
CA LEU A 177 -19.59 7.38 -23.89
C LEU A 177 -18.24 7.40 -23.16
N ILE A 178 -17.13 7.52 -23.88
CA ILE A 178 -15.78 7.63 -23.29
C ILE A 178 -15.66 8.89 -22.44
N GLU A 179 -16.11 10.04 -22.93
CA GLU A 179 -16.08 11.29 -22.18
C GLU A 179 -16.99 11.23 -20.94
N ASN A 180 -18.20 10.68 -21.06
CA ASN A 180 -19.10 10.46 -19.93
C ASN A 180 -18.43 9.58 -18.86
N MET A 181 -17.78 8.49 -19.25
CA MET A 181 -17.06 7.63 -18.30
C MET A 181 -15.83 8.30 -17.70
N ARG A 182 -15.16 9.20 -18.44
CA ARG A 182 -14.01 9.98 -17.96
C ARG A 182 -14.40 10.93 -16.83
N TYR A 183 -15.58 11.56 -16.91
CA TYR A 183 -16.08 12.47 -15.87
C TYR A 183 -16.89 11.77 -14.75
N SER A 184 -17.16 10.47 -14.85
CA SER A 184 -17.77 9.69 -13.77
C SER A 184 -16.83 9.54 -12.56
N ASP A 185 -17.42 9.52 -11.35
CA ASP A 185 -16.68 9.26 -10.11
C ASP A 185 -16.09 7.84 -10.14
N PRO A 186 -14.75 7.68 -9.98
CA PRO A 186 -14.12 6.37 -9.97
C PRO A 186 -14.40 5.56 -8.71
N VAL A 187 -14.92 6.14 -7.64
CA VAL A 187 -15.22 5.44 -6.39
C VAL A 187 -16.61 4.84 -6.46
N SER A 188 -16.66 3.52 -6.31
CA SER A 188 -17.90 2.74 -6.30
C SER A 188 -18.38 2.45 -4.89
N ASP A 189 -19.71 2.42 -4.69
CA ASP A 189 -20.31 1.97 -3.44
C ASP A 189 -20.48 0.43 -3.45
N PRO A 190 -20.28 -0.28 -2.33
CA PRO A 190 -20.50 -1.72 -2.25
C PRO A 190 -21.90 -2.18 -2.72
N SER A 191 -22.94 -1.37 -2.51
CA SER A 191 -24.30 -1.69 -2.92
C SER A 191 -24.51 -1.67 -4.44
N MET A 192 -23.61 -1.02 -5.19
CA MET A 192 -23.68 -0.88 -6.64
C MET A 192 -22.82 -1.88 -7.41
N MET A 193 -22.06 -2.75 -6.72
CA MET A 193 -21.13 -3.69 -7.38
C MET A 193 -21.79 -4.52 -8.48
N ALA A 194 -23.01 -5.05 -8.25
CA ALA A 194 -23.72 -5.84 -9.25
C ALA A 194 -24.08 -5.05 -10.52
N MET A 195 -24.44 -3.77 -10.38
CA MET A 195 -24.72 -2.89 -11.52
C MET A 195 -23.44 -2.62 -12.32
N GLU A 196 -22.32 -2.40 -11.63
CA GLU A 196 -21.05 -2.11 -12.30
C GLU A 196 -20.45 -3.37 -12.96
N GLU A 197 -20.61 -4.55 -12.37
CA GLU A 197 -20.28 -5.81 -13.03
C GLU A 197 -21.08 -6.02 -14.33
N ASN A 198 -22.37 -5.66 -14.32
CA ASN A 198 -23.20 -5.68 -15.52
C ASN A 198 -22.71 -4.68 -16.58
N LEU A 199 -22.37 -3.45 -16.19
CA LEU A 199 -21.76 -2.45 -17.07
C LEU A 199 -20.45 -2.97 -17.69
N LEU A 200 -19.59 -3.59 -16.88
CA LEU A 200 -18.35 -4.19 -17.37
C LEU A 200 -18.64 -5.29 -18.40
N TRP A 201 -19.62 -6.15 -18.13
CA TRP A 201 -20.04 -7.19 -19.08
C TRP A 201 -20.53 -6.59 -20.40
N GLN A 202 -21.37 -5.54 -20.36
CA GLN A 202 -21.86 -4.86 -21.56
C GLN A 202 -20.71 -4.23 -22.37
N ILE A 203 -19.74 -3.60 -21.71
CA ILE A 203 -18.55 -3.01 -22.34
C ILE A 203 -17.68 -4.09 -22.99
N GLN A 204 -17.55 -5.26 -22.37
CA GLN A 204 -16.88 -6.41 -22.99
C GLN A 204 -17.64 -6.95 -24.21
N GLN A 205 -18.98 -6.96 -24.16
CA GLN A 205 -19.78 -7.31 -25.35
C GLN A 205 -19.60 -6.28 -26.47
N LEU A 206 -19.55 -4.99 -26.14
CA LEU A 206 -19.27 -3.94 -27.11
C LEU A 206 -17.91 -4.14 -27.77
N GLN A 207 -16.89 -4.48 -26.99
CA GLN A 207 -15.56 -4.80 -27.54
C GLN A 207 -15.60 -5.98 -28.51
N ARG A 208 -16.33 -7.04 -28.17
CA ARG A 208 -16.51 -8.20 -29.06
C ARG A 208 -17.28 -7.83 -30.32
N CYS A 209 -18.34 -7.04 -30.19
CA CYS A 209 -19.14 -6.53 -31.30
C CYS A 209 -18.27 -5.73 -32.27
N VAL A 210 -17.51 -4.77 -31.76
CA VAL A 210 -16.58 -3.97 -32.57
C VAL A 210 -15.52 -4.85 -33.23
N GLY A 211 -14.94 -5.81 -32.49
CA GLY A 211 -13.99 -6.78 -33.05
C GLY A 211 -14.59 -7.60 -34.20
N ALA A 212 -15.85 -8.03 -34.09
CA ALA A 212 -16.55 -8.77 -35.14
C ALA A 212 -16.80 -7.89 -36.38
N VAL A 213 -17.23 -6.65 -36.19
CA VAL A 213 -17.42 -5.67 -37.28
C VAL A 213 -16.09 -5.32 -37.97
N VAL A 214 -14.97 -5.31 -37.23
CA VAL A 214 -13.63 -5.14 -37.80
C VAL A 214 -13.18 -6.38 -38.60
N GLN A 215 -13.68 -7.57 -38.32
CA GLN A 215 -13.31 -8.79 -39.06
C GLN A 215 -14.23 -9.09 -40.24
N GLN A 216 -15.52 -8.80 -40.11
CA GLN A 216 -16.54 -9.07 -41.12
C GLN A 216 -16.95 -7.75 -41.78
N GLU A 217 -16.50 -7.51 -43.02
CA GLU A 217 -16.82 -6.30 -43.77
C GLU A 217 -18.34 -6.17 -43.98
N GLY A 218 -18.94 -5.13 -43.38
CA GLY A 218 -20.24 -4.61 -43.82
C GLY A 218 -21.48 -5.32 -43.31
N ASP A 219 -21.41 -6.11 -42.23
CA ASP A 219 -22.62 -6.66 -41.62
C ASP A 219 -23.41 -5.58 -40.86
N SER A 220 -24.46 -5.07 -41.51
CA SER A 220 -25.36 -4.05 -40.95
C SER A 220 -26.07 -4.47 -39.66
N GLU A 221 -26.25 -5.78 -39.45
CA GLU A 221 -26.89 -6.31 -38.23
C GLU A 221 -25.98 -6.10 -37.01
N ASN A 222 -24.68 -6.37 -37.17
CA ASN A 222 -23.69 -6.17 -36.12
C ASN A 222 -23.47 -4.69 -35.78
N LEU A 223 -23.58 -3.79 -36.77
CA LEU A 223 -23.53 -2.33 -36.53
C LEU A 223 -24.71 -1.86 -35.67
N GLY A 224 -25.92 -2.36 -35.94
CA GLY A 224 -27.12 -2.07 -35.13
C GLY A 224 -26.97 -2.54 -33.69
N LEU A 225 -26.44 -3.75 -33.48
CA LEU A 225 -26.16 -4.29 -32.16
C LEU A 225 -25.13 -3.46 -31.39
N CYS A 226 -24.02 -3.07 -32.02
CA CYS A 226 -23.00 -2.22 -31.40
C CYS A 226 -23.59 -0.86 -30.97
N ARG A 227 -24.46 -0.28 -31.81
CA ARG A 227 -25.15 0.98 -31.49
C ARG A 227 -26.05 0.84 -30.28
N GLN A 228 -26.84 -0.23 -30.23
CA GLN A 228 -27.71 -0.53 -29.10
C GLN A 228 -26.89 -0.70 -27.81
N LEU A 229 -25.78 -1.46 -27.86
CA LEU A 229 -24.89 -1.62 -26.70
C LEU A 229 -24.33 -0.29 -26.20
N ILE A 230 -23.92 0.63 -27.07
CA ILE A 230 -23.44 1.96 -26.64
C ILE A 230 -24.54 2.74 -25.91
N GLN A 231 -25.77 2.68 -26.42
CA GLN A 231 -26.92 3.36 -25.81
C GLN A 231 -27.28 2.75 -24.45
N ASP A 232 -27.30 1.42 -24.35
CA ASP A 232 -27.58 0.70 -23.11
C ASP A 232 -26.53 1.02 -22.04
N ILE A 233 -25.24 0.98 -22.40
CA ILE A 233 -24.14 1.34 -21.48
C ILE A 233 -24.27 2.79 -21.06
N SER A 234 -24.60 3.71 -21.96
CA SER A 234 -24.77 5.13 -21.63
C SER A 234 -25.93 5.35 -20.66
N ALA A 235 -27.05 4.66 -20.86
CA ALA A 235 -28.21 4.73 -19.97
C ALA A 235 -27.90 4.15 -18.57
N ASP A 236 -27.26 2.99 -18.51
CA ASP A 236 -26.87 2.36 -17.25
C ASP A 236 -25.79 3.18 -16.52
N LEU A 237 -24.86 3.82 -17.24
CA LEU A 237 -23.86 4.72 -16.66
C LEU A 237 -24.52 5.97 -16.06
N ALA A 238 -25.49 6.56 -16.75
CA ALA A 238 -26.25 7.69 -16.23
C ALA A 238 -27.04 7.31 -14.97
N LYS A 239 -27.66 6.12 -14.97
CA LYS A 239 -28.38 5.58 -13.80
C LYS A 239 -27.45 5.35 -12.62
N ARG A 240 -26.27 4.76 -12.86
CA ARG A 240 -25.22 4.59 -11.83
C ARG A 240 -24.78 5.93 -11.24
N ASN A 241 -24.53 6.94 -12.07
CA ASN A 241 -24.14 8.26 -11.60
C ASN A 241 -25.24 8.95 -10.78
N ALA A 242 -26.52 8.79 -11.16
CA ALA A 242 -27.64 9.30 -10.38
C ALA A 242 -27.76 8.60 -9.01
N GLN A 243 -27.58 7.27 -8.97
CA GLN A 243 -27.59 6.50 -7.72
C GLN A 243 -26.43 6.89 -6.81
N LEU A 244 -25.23 7.12 -7.36
CA LEU A 244 -24.09 7.62 -6.59
C LEU A 244 -24.33 8.97 -5.91
N ILE A 245 -25.07 9.87 -6.55
CA ILE A 245 -25.45 11.15 -5.93
C ILE A 245 -26.39 10.92 -4.74
N SER A 246 -27.25 9.89 -4.81
CA SER A 246 -28.23 9.60 -3.74
C SER A 246 -27.68 8.83 -2.54
N VAL A 247 -26.56 8.13 -2.71
CA VAL A 247 -25.92 7.30 -1.66
C VAL A 247 -24.84 8.09 -0.90
N LYS A 248 -24.34 9.20 -1.46
CA LYS A 248 -23.42 10.14 -0.79
C LYS A 248 -24.14 11.05 0.18
#